data_AF-A0A9P6AA20-F1
#
_entry.id   AF-A0A9P6AA20-F1
#
_cell.length_a   1.000
_cell.length_b   1.000
_cell.length_c   1.000
_cell.angle_alpha   90.00
_cell.angle_beta   90.00
_cell.angle_gamma   90.00
#
_symmetry.space_group_name_H-M   'P 1'
#
loop_
_entity.id
_entity.type
_entity.pdbx_description
1 polymer ?
#
loop_
_entity_poly.entity_id
_entity_poly.type
_entity_poly.pdbx_seq_one_letter_code
_entity_poly.pdbx_strand_id
1 'polypeptide(L)'
;MMLNKKITHSNQESVDPSFSDWMSPMLEEDNSNFIGKMLAIPGENEELVEDVVADFTSPRVRKQFNALMYGFKEVIPLKLIYIFDERELEVLIYGGHSIDVGDWMRFTDYRGYKKDDEVIQWFWQEIQRWPNTMRSDLLEFATGTPRIPINGFRDLRGSDGPRRFTIEKSGDPRAPPTSQVSKNKIKLPPYKNHATLSVKLMLVLALRSPE
;
A
#
# COMPACT_ATOMS: atom_id res chain seq x y z
N MET A 1 -7.87 -15.30 0.28
CA MET A 1 -8.92 -16.27 -0.15
C MET A 1 -8.52 -17.13 -1.36
N MET A 2 -8.00 -16.59 -2.48
CA MET A 2 -7.61 -17.41 -3.65
C MET A 2 -6.51 -18.45 -3.35
N LEU A 3 -5.56 -18.09 -2.49
CA LEU A 3 -4.45 -18.97 -2.07
C LEU A 3 -4.81 -19.96 -0.95
N ASN A 4 -6.09 -20.03 -0.55
CA ASN A 4 -6.53 -20.87 0.58
C ASN A 4 -5.79 -20.62 1.91
N LYS A 5 -5.26 -19.41 2.08
CA LYS A 5 -4.67 -18.95 3.34
C LYS A 5 -5.74 -18.35 4.26
N LYS A 6 -5.55 -18.50 5.58
CA LYS A 6 -6.40 -17.87 6.61
C LYS A 6 -6.39 -16.35 6.43
N ILE A 7 -7.53 -15.71 6.68
CA ILE A 7 -7.64 -14.24 6.66
C ILE A 7 -7.22 -13.77 8.05
N THR A 8 -6.22 -12.90 8.13
CA THR A 8 -5.74 -12.35 9.40
C THR A 8 -6.48 -11.07 9.79
N HIS A 9 -6.35 -10.65 11.05
CA HIS A 9 -6.85 -9.37 11.53
C HIS A 9 -6.36 -8.18 10.67
N SER A 10 -5.07 -8.15 10.35
CA SER A 10 -4.47 -7.11 9.50
C SER A 10 -5.03 -7.10 8.08
N ASN A 11 -5.34 -8.28 7.51
CA ASN A 11 -6.03 -8.34 6.22
C ASN A 11 -7.42 -7.71 6.30
N GLN A 12 -8.13 -7.88 7.41
CA GLN A 12 -9.48 -7.37 7.58
C GLN A 12 -9.51 -5.85 7.79
N GLU A 13 -8.60 -5.30 8.59
CA GLU A 13 -8.41 -3.84 8.74
C GLU A 13 -8.08 -3.15 7.42
N SER A 14 -7.34 -3.83 6.53
CA SER A 14 -7.03 -3.29 5.20
C SER A 14 -8.25 -3.18 4.28
N VAL A 15 -9.30 -3.99 4.52
CA VAL A 15 -10.55 -4.02 3.76
C VAL A 15 -11.60 -3.10 4.40
N ASP A 16 -11.65 -3.06 5.72
CA ASP A 16 -12.55 -2.24 6.52
C ASP A 16 -11.78 -1.63 7.71
N PRO A 17 -11.34 -0.37 7.60
CA PRO A 17 -10.61 0.31 8.68
C PRO A 17 -11.42 0.44 9.98
N SER A 18 -12.75 0.34 9.92
CA SER A 18 -13.62 0.36 11.10
C SER A 18 -13.69 -1.00 11.82
N PHE A 19 -13.08 -2.04 11.25
CA PHE A 19 -13.04 -3.37 11.83
C PHE A 19 -12.30 -3.41 13.17
N SER A 20 -11.20 -2.66 13.31
CA SER A 20 -10.47 -2.57 14.59
C SER A 20 -11.35 -1.97 15.69
N ASP A 21 -12.07 -0.89 15.38
CA ASP A 21 -12.98 -0.23 16.34
C ASP A 21 -14.14 -1.16 16.74
N TRP A 22 -14.57 -2.04 15.83
CA TRP A 22 -15.59 -3.05 16.11
C TRP A 22 -15.05 -4.24 16.92
N MET A 23 -13.78 -4.60 16.75
CA MET A 23 -13.10 -5.66 17.50
C MET A 23 -12.65 -5.23 18.90
N SER A 24 -12.32 -3.95 19.11
CA SER A 24 -11.83 -3.44 20.39
C SER A 24 -12.71 -3.85 21.60
N PRO A 25 -14.05 -3.72 21.57
CA PRO A 25 -14.91 -4.14 22.68
C PRO A 25 -14.96 -5.67 22.91
N MET A 26 -14.51 -6.47 21.94
CA MET A 26 -14.43 -7.94 22.05
C MET A 26 -13.09 -8.40 22.61
N LEU A 27 -12.06 -7.55 22.52
CA LEU A 27 -10.71 -7.77 23.05
C LEU A 27 -10.54 -7.17 24.45
N GLU A 28 -11.41 -6.26 24.87
CA GLU A 28 -11.47 -5.73 26.23
C GLU A 28 -12.01 -6.78 27.22
N GLU A 29 -11.39 -6.90 28.40
CA GLU A 29 -11.64 -7.96 29.41
C GLU A 29 -13.07 -8.01 30.00
N ASP A 30 -13.97 -7.09 29.63
CA ASP A 30 -15.33 -7.03 30.16
C ASP A 30 -16.27 -8.01 29.44
N ASN A 31 -16.22 -9.26 29.88
CA ASN A 31 -16.96 -10.46 29.41
C ASN A 31 -18.50 -10.43 29.62
N SER A 32 -19.14 -9.27 29.49
CA SER A 32 -20.58 -9.14 29.70
C SER A 32 -21.43 -9.47 28.46
N ASN A 33 -20.86 -9.41 27.25
CA ASN A 33 -21.56 -9.78 26.01
C ASN A 33 -21.34 -11.28 25.65
N PHE A 34 -22.29 -11.88 24.90
CA PHE A 34 -22.29 -13.31 24.55
C PHE A 34 -21.02 -13.76 23.82
N ILE A 35 -20.36 -12.85 23.09
CA ILE A 35 -19.15 -13.10 22.31
C ILE A 35 -17.89 -13.02 23.21
N GLY A 36 -17.84 -12.08 24.16
CA GLY A 36 -16.78 -11.97 25.17
C GLY A 36 -16.68 -13.25 26.00
N LYS A 37 -17.80 -13.84 26.41
CA LYS A 37 -17.80 -15.15 27.09
C LYS A 37 -17.22 -16.30 26.27
N MET A 38 -17.21 -16.21 24.94
CA MET A 38 -16.63 -17.21 24.04
C MET A 38 -15.12 -17.00 23.86
N LEU A 39 -14.64 -15.77 24.04
CA LEU A 39 -13.23 -15.32 23.97
C LEU A 39 -12.56 -15.21 25.35
N ALA A 40 -13.20 -15.68 26.42
CA ALA A 40 -12.80 -15.47 27.81
C ALA A 40 -11.80 -16.51 28.36
N ILE A 41 -11.09 -17.26 27.51
CA ILE A 41 -10.16 -18.31 27.95
C ILE A 41 -8.72 -17.76 27.84
N PRO A 42 -8.05 -17.44 28.96
CA PRO A 42 -6.71 -16.85 28.91
C PRO A 42 -5.71 -17.84 28.28
N GLY A 43 -5.20 -17.50 27.09
CA GLY A 43 -4.18 -18.26 26.36
C GLY A 43 -4.62 -18.85 25.01
N GLU A 44 -5.92 -18.89 24.70
CA GLU A 44 -6.47 -19.37 23.40
C GLU A 44 -6.97 -18.23 22.49
N ASN A 45 -6.78 -16.97 22.91
CA ASN A 45 -7.46 -15.81 22.33
C ASN A 45 -6.99 -15.41 20.92
N GLU A 46 -5.73 -15.65 20.54
CA GLU A 46 -5.25 -15.27 19.20
C GLU A 46 -5.87 -16.16 18.10
N GLU A 47 -5.90 -17.48 18.32
CA GLU A 47 -6.47 -18.43 17.36
C GLU A 47 -7.99 -18.24 17.22
N LEU A 48 -8.68 -17.95 18.33
CA LEU A 48 -10.10 -17.65 18.32
C LEU A 48 -10.42 -16.32 17.61
N VAL A 49 -9.57 -15.30 17.76
CA VAL A 49 -9.70 -14.03 17.03
C VAL A 49 -9.50 -14.24 15.53
N GLU A 50 -8.51 -15.04 15.12
CA GLU A 50 -8.32 -15.40 13.71
C GLU A 50 -9.53 -16.16 13.14
N ASP A 51 -10.11 -17.08 13.90
CA ASP A 51 -11.27 -17.85 13.47
C ASP A 51 -12.53 -16.96 13.38
N VAL A 52 -12.72 -16.01 14.31
CA VAL A 52 -13.81 -15.01 14.24
C VAL A 52 -13.63 -14.07 13.04
N VAL A 53 -12.40 -13.63 12.75
CA VAL A 53 -12.08 -12.81 11.56
C VAL A 53 -12.41 -13.58 10.27
N ALA A 54 -12.02 -14.86 10.21
CA ALA A 54 -12.32 -15.72 9.08
C ALA A 54 -13.84 -15.94 8.92
N ASP A 55 -14.57 -16.15 10.00
CA ASP A 55 -16.02 -16.38 10.00
C ASP A 55 -16.86 -15.12 9.82
N PHE A 56 -16.33 -13.92 10.08
CA PHE A 56 -17.06 -12.68 9.81
C PHE A 56 -17.11 -12.36 8.32
N THR A 57 -15.98 -12.54 7.63
CA THR A 57 -15.80 -12.15 6.23
C THR A 57 -16.25 -13.24 5.26
N SER A 58 -15.97 -14.50 5.60
CA SER A 58 -16.19 -15.63 4.70
C SER A 58 -17.67 -15.86 4.32
N PRO A 59 -18.67 -15.82 5.22
CA PRO A 59 -20.06 -16.15 4.89
C PRO A 59 -20.77 -15.12 4.01
N ARG A 60 -20.52 -13.82 4.23
CA ARG A 60 -21.22 -12.71 3.55
C ARG A 60 -20.94 -12.66 2.05
N VAL A 61 -19.74 -13.05 1.64
CA VAL A 61 -19.29 -13.08 0.24
C VAL A 61 -19.07 -14.49 -0.31
N ARG A 62 -19.35 -15.54 0.47
CA ARG A 62 -19.04 -16.95 0.13
C ARG A 62 -19.62 -17.36 -1.22
N LYS A 63 -20.87 -16.99 -1.48
CA LYS A 63 -21.59 -17.37 -2.71
C LYS A 63 -20.95 -16.75 -3.95
N GLN A 64 -20.62 -15.46 -3.88
CA GLN A 64 -19.99 -14.70 -4.95
C GLN A 64 -18.56 -15.18 -5.18
N PHE A 65 -17.81 -15.40 -4.10
CA PHE A 65 -16.44 -15.91 -4.17
C PHE A 65 -16.39 -17.33 -4.76
N ASN A 66 -17.31 -18.22 -4.36
CA ASN A 66 -17.39 -19.57 -4.92
C ASN A 66 -17.72 -19.55 -6.42
N ALA A 67 -18.63 -18.69 -6.88
CA ALA A 67 -18.93 -18.53 -8.29
C ALA A 67 -17.73 -18.00 -9.10
N LEU A 68 -17.01 -17.02 -8.55
CA LEU A 68 -15.77 -16.51 -9.14
C LEU A 68 -14.72 -17.61 -9.23
N MET A 69 -14.48 -18.34 -8.13
CA MET A 69 -13.51 -19.43 -8.08
C MET A 69 -13.89 -20.60 -8.99
N TYR A 70 -15.18 -20.87 -9.19
CA TYR A 70 -15.64 -21.87 -10.14
C TYR A 70 -15.20 -21.49 -11.57
N GLY A 71 -15.55 -20.29 -12.04
CA GLY A 71 -15.12 -19.81 -13.36
C GLY A 71 -13.60 -19.70 -13.51
N PHE A 72 -12.91 -19.29 -12.45
CA PHE A 72 -11.45 -19.18 -12.46
C PHE A 72 -10.76 -20.56 -12.61
N LYS A 73 -11.28 -21.59 -11.92
CA LYS A 73 -10.75 -22.97 -11.98
C LYS A 73 -10.94 -23.64 -13.34
N GLU A 74 -11.99 -23.28 -14.08
CA GLU A 74 -12.24 -23.79 -15.43
C GLU A 74 -11.15 -23.33 -16.42
N VAL A 75 -10.54 -22.17 -16.18
CA VAL A 75 -9.54 -21.57 -17.08
C VAL A 75 -8.12 -21.83 -16.59
N ILE A 76 -7.86 -21.71 -15.29
CA ILE A 76 -6.52 -21.81 -14.70
C ILE A 76 -6.50 -22.90 -13.61
N PRO A 77 -5.67 -23.96 -13.77
CA PRO A 77 -5.51 -24.98 -12.72
C PRO A 77 -4.95 -24.38 -11.42
N LEU A 78 -5.61 -24.63 -10.28
CA LEU A 78 -5.20 -24.09 -8.97
C LEU A 78 -3.78 -24.47 -8.55
N LYS A 79 -3.27 -25.61 -9.02
CA LYS A 79 -1.90 -26.05 -8.72
C LYS A 79 -0.85 -25.04 -9.19
N LEU A 80 -1.15 -24.28 -10.26
CA LEU A 80 -0.27 -23.22 -10.77
C LEU A 80 -0.38 -21.92 -9.97
N ILE A 81 -1.40 -21.78 -9.13
CA ILE A 81 -1.69 -20.59 -8.35
C ILE A 81 -1.09 -20.71 -6.95
N TYR A 82 -1.12 -21.92 -6.37
CA TYR A 82 -0.58 -22.19 -5.03
C TYR A 82 0.94 -22.13 -4.91
N ILE A 83 1.66 -22.00 -6.02
CA ILE A 83 3.12 -21.77 -5.98
C ILE A 83 3.48 -20.32 -5.63
N PHE A 84 2.54 -19.39 -5.77
CA PHE A 84 2.74 -17.97 -5.54
C PHE A 84 2.26 -17.56 -4.13
N ASP A 85 2.96 -16.60 -3.52
CA ASP A 85 2.41 -15.87 -2.38
C ASP A 85 1.41 -14.78 -2.81
N GLU A 86 0.82 -14.06 -1.85
CA GLU A 86 -0.18 -13.01 -2.12
C GLU A 86 0.35 -11.91 -3.03
N ARG A 87 1.60 -11.50 -2.83
CA ARG A 87 2.23 -10.42 -3.57
C ARG A 87 2.59 -10.87 -4.97
N GLU A 88 3.10 -12.08 -5.12
CA GLU A 88 3.41 -12.67 -6.41
C GLU A 88 2.15 -12.93 -7.24
N LEU A 89 1.08 -13.43 -6.61
CA LEU A 89 -0.21 -13.63 -7.28
C LEU A 89 -0.85 -12.29 -7.68
N GLU A 90 -0.73 -11.27 -6.84
CA GLU A 90 -1.10 -9.89 -7.17
C GLU A 90 -0.37 -9.42 -8.44
N VAL A 91 0.97 -9.54 -8.46
CA VAL A 91 1.78 -9.17 -9.62
C VAL A 91 1.40 -9.97 -10.87
N LEU A 92 1.07 -11.26 -10.74
CA LEU A 92 0.67 -12.11 -11.85
C LEU A 92 -0.68 -11.68 -12.45
N ILE A 93 -1.67 -11.40 -11.61
CA ILE A 93 -3.03 -11.03 -12.04
C ILE A 93 -3.04 -9.65 -12.68
N TYR A 94 -2.34 -8.69 -12.07
CA TYR A 94 -2.31 -7.33 -12.57
C TYR A 94 -1.26 -7.13 -13.67
N GLY A 95 -0.30 -8.05 -13.81
CA GLY A 95 0.90 -7.83 -14.60
C GLY A 95 1.86 -6.87 -13.89
N GLY A 96 3.15 -7.12 -13.99
CA GLY A 96 4.17 -6.20 -13.50
C GLY A 96 4.05 -4.86 -14.22
N HIS A 97 3.31 -3.91 -13.65
CA HIS A 97 3.25 -2.56 -14.18
C HIS A 97 4.60 -1.91 -13.91
N SER A 98 5.45 -1.91 -14.93
CA SER A 98 6.66 -1.12 -14.91
C SER A 98 6.26 0.35 -14.87
N ILE A 99 6.67 1.05 -13.82
CA ILE A 99 6.43 2.48 -13.65
C ILE A 99 7.22 3.23 -14.73
N ASP A 100 6.48 3.85 -15.65
CA ASP A 100 7.04 4.77 -16.64
C ASP A 100 7.39 6.09 -15.94
N VAL A 101 8.68 6.26 -15.66
CA VAL A 101 9.22 7.47 -15.02
C VAL A 101 9.06 8.69 -15.93
N GLY A 102 9.06 8.52 -17.26
CA GLY A 102 8.81 9.62 -18.20
C GLY A 102 7.38 10.15 -18.10
N ASP A 103 6.39 9.26 -18.00
CA ASP A 103 4.99 9.63 -17.74
C ASP A 103 4.83 10.30 -16.38
N TRP A 104 5.48 9.75 -15.35
CA TRP A 104 5.50 10.33 -13.99
C TRP A 104 6.04 11.76 -14.01
N MET A 105 7.20 11.98 -14.62
CA MET A 105 7.82 13.30 -14.78
C MET A 105 6.94 14.27 -15.54
N ARG A 106 6.25 13.80 -16.59
CA ARG A 106 5.38 14.61 -17.45
C ARG A 106 4.15 15.14 -16.69
N PHE A 107 3.61 14.34 -15.78
CA PHE A 107 2.40 14.68 -15.01
C PHE A 107 2.68 15.06 -13.55
N THR A 108 3.91 15.51 -13.26
CA THR A 108 4.28 16.06 -11.94
C THR A 108 4.21 17.59 -11.91
N ASP A 109 3.59 18.12 -10.86
CA ASP A 109 3.59 19.55 -10.55
C ASP A 109 4.71 19.91 -9.53
N TYR A 110 5.28 21.10 -9.65
CA TYR A 110 6.34 21.59 -8.76
C TYR A 110 5.89 22.83 -7.99
N ARG A 111 6.13 22.87 -6.68
CA ARG A 111 5.81 24.02 -5.81
C ARG A 111 7.06 24.53 -5.10
N GLY A 112 7.44 25.77 -5.37
CA GLY A 112 8.67 26.35 -4.83
C GLY A 112 9.97 25.79 -5.44
N TYR A 113 9.85 24.79 -6.31
CA TYR A 113 10.88 24.34 -7.24
C TYR A 113 10.43 24.61 -8.68
N LYS A 114 11.40 24.64 -9.59
CA LYS A 114 11.21 24.51 -11.03
C LYS A 114 11.77 23.19 -11.52
N LYS A 115 11.30 22.74 -12.70
CA LYS A 115 11.72 21.47 -13.30
C LYS A 115 13.24 21.40 -13.55
N ASP A 116 13.86 22.54 -13.80
CA ASP A 116 15.27 22.72 -14.10
C ASP A 116 16.16 22.87 -12.84
N ASP A 117 15.59 23.00 -11.64
CA ASP A 117 16.37 23.07 -10.41
C ASP A 117 17.19 21.79 -10.20
N GLU A 118 18.46 21.92 -9.79
CA GLU A 118 19.39 20.78 -9.64
C GLU A 118 18.82 19.67 -8.76
N VAL A 119 18.18 20.01 -7.64
CA VAL A 119 17.56 19.05 -6.71
C VAL A 119 16.47 18.22 -7.41
N ILE A 120 15.70 18.82 -8.30
CA ILE A 120 14.67 18.13 -9.08
C ILE A 120 15.29 17.22 -10.14
N GLN A 121 16.35 17.69 -10.81
CA GLN A 121 17.08 16.86 -11.77
C GLN A 121 17.68 15.62 -11.09
N TRP A 122 18.31 15.80 -9.92
CA TRP A 122 18.85 14.69 -9.12
C TRP A 122 17.76 13.73 -8.67
N PHE A 123 16.62 14.23 -8.21
CA PHE A 123 15.47 13.39 -7.82
C PHE A 123 15.05 12.43 -8.95
N TRP A 124 14.87 12.96 -10.16
CA TRP A 124 14.46 12.13 -11.29
C TRP A 124 15.58 11.24 -11.84
N GLN A 125 16.83 11.69 -11.82
CA GLN A 125 17.98 10.86 -12.17
C GLN A 125 18.09 9.63 -11.27
N GLU A 126 17.84 9.79 -9.98
CA GLU A 126 17.86 8.70 -9.00
C GLU A 126 16.73 7.69 -9.27
N ILE A 127 15.48 8.16 -9.42
CA ILE A 127 14.31 7.31 -9.65
C ILE A 127 14.39 6.56 -10.99
N GLN A 128 14.94 7.20 -12.03
CA GLN A 128 15.17 6.57 -13.32
C GLN A 128 16.11 5.36 -13.22
N ARG A 129 17.08 5.39 -12.30
CA ARG A 129 18.05 4.30 -12.07
C ARG A 129 17.50 3.20 -11.18
N TRP A 130 16.55 3.51 -10.32
CA TRP A 130 15.99 2.55 -9.38
C TRP A 130 15.26 1.40 -10.06
N PRO A 131 15.27 0.20 -9.44
CA PRO A 131 14.41 -0.90 -9.85
C PRO A 131 12.93 -0.55 -9.64
N ASN A 132 12.04 -1.25 -10.35
CA ASN A 132 10.60 -0.95 -10.29
C ASN A 132 10.03 -1.04 -8.88
N THR A 133 10.54 -1.96 -8.05
CA THR A 133 10.14 -2.13 -6.64
C THR A 133 10.32 -0.83 -5.85
N MET A 134 11.51 -0.23 -5.89
CA MET A 134 11.78 1.05 -5.22
C MET A 134 10.96 2.22 -5.78
N ARG A 135 10.64 2.19 -7.08
CA ARG A 135 9.74 3.20 -7.68
C ARG A 135 8.32 3.05 -7.12
N SER A 136 7.84 1.81 -6.97
CA SER A 136 6.54 1.51 -6.35
C SER A 136 6.52 1.94 -4.89
N ASP A 137 7.59 1.66 -4.14
CA ASP A 137 7.70 2.07 -2.73
C ASP A 137 7.67 3.61 -2.59
N LEU A 138 8.31 4.34 -3.51
CA LEU A 138 8.25 5.80 -3.54
C LEU A 138 6.88 6.33 -3.97
N LEU A 139 6.18 5.63 -4.85
CA LEU A 139 4.82 5.99 -5.25
C LEU A 139 3.87 5.84 -4.07
N GLU A 140 3.97 4.72 -3.36
CA GLU A 140 3.20 4.45 -2.14
C GLU A 140 3.59 5.41 -1.01
N PHE A 141 4.89 5.68 -0.89
CA PHE A 141 5.50 6.95 -0.48
C PHE A 141 4.54 8.13 -0.35
N ALA A 142 4.19 8.60 -1.54
CA ALA A 142 3.56 9.88 -1.78
C ALA A 142 2.04 9.80 -1.90
N THR A 143 1.51 8.65 -2.29
CA THR A 143 0.11 8.48 -2.69
C THR A 143 -0.66 7.45 -1.85
N GLY A 144 0.04 6.73 -0.96
CA GLY A 144 -0.55 5.67 -0.15
C GLY A 144 -0.86 4.38 -0.91
N THR A 145 -0.55 4.32 -2.21
CA THR A 145 -0.69 3.11 -3.02
C THR A 145 0.51 2.93 -3.94
N PRO A 146 1.02 1.70 -4.14
CA PRO A 146 2.08 1.44 -5.12
C PRO A 146 1.55 1.42 -6.57
N ARG A 147 0.26 1.71 -6.78
CA ARG A 147 -0.44 1.49 -8.05
C ARG A 147 -0.61 2.79 -8.84
N ILE A 148 -0.43 2.68 -10.15
CA ILE A 148 -0.73 3.76 -11.10
C ILE A 148 -2.12 3.52 -11.69
N PRO A 149 -2.95 4.55 -11.89
CA PRO A 149 -4.19 4.42 -12.65
C PRO A 149 -3.96 3.83 -14.05
N ILE A 150 -4.94 3.12 -14.61
CA ILE A 150 -4.82 2.46 -15.91
C ILE A 150 -4.42 3.40 -17.06
N ASN A 151 -4.77 4.68 -16.92
CA ASN A 151 -4.49 5.73 -17.88
C ASN A 151 -3.18 6.49 -17.60
N GLY A 152 -2.35 6.03 -16.66
CA GLY A 152 -1.08 6.65 -16.28
C GLY A 152 -1.23 7.74 -15.20
N PHE A 153 -0.14 8.49 -15.00
CA PHE A 153 -0.02 9.51 -13.95
C PHE A 153 -0.96 10.71 -14.15
N ARG A 154 -1.46 10.92 -15.36
CA ARG A 154 -2.45 11.97 -15.68
C ARG A 154 -3.75 11.83 -14.89
N ASP A 155 -4.11 10.60 -14.53
CA ASP A 155 -5.39 10.27 -13.89
C ASP A 155 -5.22 10.01 -12.39
N LEU A 156 -4.09 10.40 -11.80
CA LEU A 156 -3.91 10.34 -10.36
C LEU A 156 -5.00 11.11 -9.62
N ARG A 157 -5.46 10.52 -8.52
CA ARG A 157 -6.52 11.07 -7.66
C ARG A 157 -6.01 11.25 -6.24
N GLY A 158 -6.38 12.37 -5.63
CA GLY A 158 -6.23 12.60 -4.20
C GLY A 158 -7.58 12.44 -3.50
N SER A 159 -7.63 12.77 -2.21
CA SER A 159 -8.87 12.67 -1.41
C SER A 159 -9.97 13.62 -1.90
N ASP A 160 -9.62 14.71 -2.60
CA ASP A 160 -10.50 15.77 -3.07
C ASP A 160 -10.77 15.72 -4.59
N GLY A 161 -10.40 14.62 -5.28
CA GLY A 161 -10.65 14.42 -6.71
C GLY A 161 -9.37 14.29 -7.55
N PRO A 162 -9.41 14.61 -8.85
CA PRO A 162 -8.23 14.54 -9.73
C PRO A 162 -7.08 15.40 -9.18
N ARG A 163 -5.94 14.78 -8.90
CA ARG A 163 -4.78 15.46 -8.34
C ARG A 163 -3.49 14.78 -8.78
N ARG A 164 -2.66 15.56 -9.47
CA ARG A 164 -1.33 15.17 -9.91
C ARG A 164 -0.38 14.97 -8.75
N PHE A 165 0.64 14.15 -9.00
CA PHE A 165 1.79 14.05 -8.12
C PHE A 165 2.48 15.42 -8.01
N THR A 166 2.87 15.82 -6.80
CA THR A 166 3.46 17.14 -6.53
C THR A 166 4.77 17.03 -5.74
N ILE A 167 5.81 17.72 -6.20
CA ILE A 167 7.05 17.93 -5.42
C ILE A 167 7.07 19.37 -4.90
N GLU A 168 7.14 19.52 -3.59
CA GLU A 168 7.13 20.82 -2.91
C GLU A 168 8.46 21.08 -2.19
N LYS A 169 9.04 22.26 -2.41
CA LYS A 169 10.22 22.73 -1.68
C LYS A 169 9.84 23.05 -0.24
N SER A 170 10.19 22.16 0.68
CA SER A 170 9.90 22.32 2.10
C SER A 170 10.77 21.40 2.96
N GLY A 171 11.03 21.81 4.20
CA GLY A 171 11.76 21.02 5.19
C GLY A 171 13.22 21.43 5.36
N ASP A 172 13.84 20.90 6.41
CA ASP A 172 15.25 21.10 6.73
C ASP A 172 16.13 20.23 5.81
N PRO A 173 17.17 20.77 5.14
CA PRO A 173 18.14 20.00 4.36
C PRO A 173 18.83 18.84 5.11
N ARG A 174 18.77 18.80 6.45
CA ARG A 174 19.26 17.69 7.28
C ARG A 174 18.23 16.57 7.46
N ALA A 175 16.95 16.86 7.28
CA ALA A 175 15.86 15.91 7.46
C ALA A 175 15.61 15.07 6.19
N PRO A 176 15.03 13.87 6.32
CA PRO A 176 14.48 13.13 5.17
C PRO A 176 13.26 13.85 4.57
N PRO A 177 12.90 13.55 3.31
CA PRO A 177 11.66 14.05 2.74
C PRO A 177 10.45 13.48 3.48
N THR A 178 9.34 14.23 3.45
CA THR A 178 8.06 13.83 4.06
C THR A 178 6.96 13.80 3.00
N SER A 179 5.87 13.08 3.22
CA SER A 179 4.75 13.02 2.28
C SER A 179 3.46 13.59 2.88
N GLN A 180 2.55 13.99 2.00
CA GLN A 180 1.16 14.26 2.32
C GLN A 180 0.29 13.42 1.38
N VAL A 181 0.01 12.19 1.82
CA VAL A 181 -0.65 11.14 1.01
C VAL A 181 -1.96 11.61 0.38
N SER A 182 -2.84 12.26 1.14
CA SER A 182 -4.11 12.81 0.63
C SER A 182 -3.96 13.83 -0.50
N LYS A 183 -2.74 14.37 -0.69
CA LYS A 183 -2.40 15.37 -1.70
C LYS A 183 -1.44 14.84 -2.77
N ASN A 184 -1.14 13.55 -2.82
CA ASN A 184 -0.15 12.97 -3.75
C ASN A 184 1.18 13.75 -3.76
N LYS A 185 1.64 14.20 -2.59
CA LYS A 185 2.70 15.20 -2.47
C LYS A 185 3.89 14.68 -1.69
N ILE A 186 5.09 14.93 -2.21
CA ILE A 186 6.36 14.85 -1.48
C ILE A 186 6.84 16.27 -1.16
N LYS A 187 7.18 16.50 0.11
CA LYS A 187 7.95 17.66 0.57
C LYS A 187 9.42 17.30 0.53
N LEU A 188 10.13 17.90 -0.42
CA LEU A 188 11.53 17.64 -0.71
C LEU A 188 12.40 18.80 -0.20
N PRO A 189 13.22 18.60 0.85
CA PRO A 189 14.14 19.61 1.33
C PRO A 189 15.16 20.04 0.26
N PRO A 190 15.66 21.28 0.30
CA PRO A 190 16.65 21.76 -0.67
C PRO A 190 18.05 21.21 -0.35
N TYR A 191 18.27 19.94 -0.70
CA TYR A 191 19.56 19.28 -0.53
C TYR A 191 20.66 19.95 -1.36
N LYS A 192 21.88 19.98 -0.81
CA LYS A 192 23.02 20.68 -1.43
C LYS A 192 23.79 19.84 -2.43
N ASN A 193 23.57 18.52 -2.46
CA ASN A 193 24.25 17.61 -3.38
C ASN A 193 23.42 16.33 -3.58
N HIS A 194 23.70 15.65 -4.70
CA HIS A 194 23.04 14.42 -5.10
C HIS A 194 23.18 13.29 -4.06
N ALA A 195 24.38 13.11 -3.48
CA ALA A 195 24.62 12.03 -2.52
C ALA A 195 23.72 12.14 -1.28
N THR A 196 23.52 13.36 -0.77
CA THR A 196 22.61 13.62 0.36
C THR A 196 21.18 13.28 -0.03
N LEU A 197 20.73 13.68 -1.23
CA LEU A 197 19.39 13.37 -1.72
C LEU A 197 19.17 11.85 -1.82
N SER A 198 20.09 11.12 -2.43
CA SER A 198 19.98 9.66 -2.61
C SER A 198 19.88 8.95 -1.26
N VAL A 199 20.78 9.25 -0.31
CA VAL A 199 20.76 8.67 1.04
C VAL A 199 19.45 8.99 1.77
N LYS A 200 18.94 10.22 1.66
CA LYS A 200 17.71 10.64 2.34
C LYS A 200 16.46 10.02 1.74
N LEU A 201 16.42 9.83 0.43
CA LEU A 201 15.36 9.09 -0.25
C LEU A 201 15.36 7.62 0.15
N MET A 202 16.53 6.96 0.14
CA MET A 202 16.65 5.57 0.58
C MET A 202 16.22 5.37 2.03
N LEU A 203 16.56 6.31 2.92
CA LEU A 203 16.14 6.25 4.33
C LEU A 203 14.62 6.20 4.48
N VAL A 204 13.88 6.96 3.67
CA VAL A 204 12.41 6.95 3.71
C VAL A 204 11.84 5.61 3.28
N LEU A 205 12.40 4.99 2.24
CA LEU A 205 11.96 3.68 1.78
C LEU A 205 12.27 2.59 2.82
N ALA A 206 13.46 2.64 3.43
CA ALA A 206 13.86 1.69 4.46
C ALA A 206 12.99 1.76 5.72
N LEU A 207 12.62 2.98 6.17
CA LEU A 207 11.77 3.17 7.35
C LEU A 207 10.31 2.75 7.14
N ARG A 208 9.88 2.53 5.89
CA ARG A 208 8.54 2.08 5.53
C ARG A 208 8.39 0.59 5.34
N SER A 209 9.45 -0.21 5.55
CA SER A 209 9.37 -1.67 5.56
C SER A 209 9.35 -2.22 7.00
N PRO A 210 8.27 -2.07 7.79
CA PRO A 210 8.01 -3.03 8.85
C PRO A 210 7.35 -4.28 8.23
N GLU A 211 7.89 -5.44 8.60
CA GLU A 211 7.34 -6.77 8.31
C GLU A 211 5.87 -6.91 8.72
#